data_AF-A0A101FVE2-F1
#
_entry.id   AF-A0A101FVE2-F1
#
_cell.length_a   1.000
_cell.length_b   1.000
_cell.length_c   1.000
_cell.angle_alpha   90.00
_cell.angle_beta   90.00
_cell.angle_gamma   90.00
#
_symmetry.space_group_name_H-M   'P 1'
#
loop_
_entity.id
_entity.type
_entity.pdbx_description
1 polymer ?
#
loop_
_entity_poly.entity_id
_entity_poly.type
_entity_poly.pdbx_seq_one_letter_code
_entity_poly.pdbx_strand_id
1 'polypeptide(L)'
;MFNLSNFADANADPEEAEFVIVGAPFDATASFRSGTREGPDAVRRASYNFETYVHRHRIDFRDINVSDLGNLDLGADPAYANETIRDSFAFIPERAIPIFIGGEHSITPPIVAEVARRQRGKLGAGVGADSDVGSDNGNSKSGIGVIVLDAHFDLREEYGGTRLSHACASRHILETDGVAGYASIGVRSGDMKEYIYAEEHGVHYHPSDEVHERGIELVLNDALKEVGCEEIYLSIDFDAIDPAYAPGVGNPEPFGLSSWDVRHVVERLAPGAIGLDVNEIAPGFDGGQTATLGAKLIREFIAAKAAAGR
;
A
#
# COMPACT_ATOMS: atom_id res chain seq x y z
N MET A 1 -21.29 17.37 -19.40
CA MET A 1 -20.31 16.52 -20.09
C MET A 1 -19.69 15.67 -19.00
N PHE A 2 -20.14 14.43 -18.83
CA PHE A 2 -19.77 13.63 -17.66
C PHE A 2 -18.41 12.99 -17.90
N ASN A 3 -17.43 13.32 -17.08
CA ASN A 3 -16.16 12.62 -17.01
C ASN A 3 -16.16 11.84 -15.69
N LEU A 4 -16.61 10.59 -15.73
CA LEU A 4 -16.47 9.67 -14.61
C LEU A 4 -15.16 8.93 -14.83
N SER A 5 -14.06 9.48 -14.32
CA SER A 5 -12.82 8.72 -14.23
C SER A 5 -12.95 7.75 -13.06
N ASN A 6 -13.74 6.69 -13.25
CA ASN A 6 -13.79 5.53 -12.36
C ASN A 6 -12.80 4.48 -12.85
N PHE A 7 -12.29 3.66 -11.95
CA PHE A 7 -11.55 2.46 -12.26
C PHE A 7 -12.44 1.50 -13.06
N ALA A 8 -11.90 0.95 -14.14
CA ALA A 8 -12.64 0.08 -15.04
C ALA A 8 -13.24 -1.12 -14.27
N ASP A 9 -14.51 -1.41 -14.55
CA ASP A 9 -15.31 -2.47 -13.94
C ASP A 9 -15.71 -2.26 -12.46
N ALA A 10 -15.31 -1.15 -11.81
CA ALA A 10 -15.68 -0.83 -10.44
C ALA A 10 -17.05 -0.10 -10.34
N ASN A 11 -18.14 -0.85 -10.60
CA ASN A 11 -19.50 -0.29 -10.71
C ASN A 11 -20.47 -0.70 -9.59
N ALA A 12 -20.00 -1.41 -8.56
CA ALA A 12 -20.85 -1.84 -7.45
C ALA A 12 -21.29 -0.65 -6.60
N ASP A 13 -22.45 -0.78 -5.94
CA ASP A 13 -22.84 0.15 -4.87
C ASP A 13 -21.82 0.04 -3.72
N PRO A 14 -21.33 1.16 -3.17
CA PRO A 14 -20.46 1.14 -2.00
C PRO A 14 -20.99 0.26 -0.86
N GLU A 15 -22.30 0.22 -0.62
CA GLU A 15 -22.89 -0.58 0.46
C GLU A 15 -22.79 -2.08 0.22
N GLU A 16 -22.67 -2.54 -1.02
CA GLU A 16 -22.57 -3.95 -1.45
C GLU A 16 -21.13 -4.38 -1.81
N ALA A 17 -20.20 -3.43 -1.88
CA ALA A 17 -18.81 -3.65 -2.27
C ALA A 17 -18.05 -4.62 -1.34
N GLU A 18 -17.29 -5.52 -1.96
CA GLU A 18 -16.23 -6.33 -1.34
C GLU A 18 -14.91 -5.56 -1.32
N PHE A 19 -14.69 -4.70 -2.31
CA PHE A 19 -13.51 -3.86 -2.44
C PHE A 19 -13.93 -2.42 -2.73
N VAL A 20 -13.29 -1.47 -2.06
CA VAL A 20 -13.56 -0.04 -2.30
C VAL A 20 -12.27 0.65 -2.69
N ILE A 21 -12.25 1.19 -3.90
CA ILE A 21 -11.16 2.01 -4.44
C ILE A 21 -11.38 3.46 -4.05
N VAL A 22 -10.35 4.11 -3.54
CA VAL A 22 -10.33 5.54 -3.20
C VAL A 22 -9.07 6.17 -3.75
N GLY A 23 -9.19 7.32 -4.42
CA GLY A 23 -8.04 8.10 -4.87
C GLY A 23 -7.66 9.14 -3.83
N ALA A 24 -6.37 9.24 -3.52
CA ALA A 24 -5.80 10.20 -2.57
C ALA A 24 -4.77 11.10 -3.28
N PRO A 25 -5.20 12.06 -4.12
CA PRO A 25 -4.31 12.88 -4.95
C PRO A 25 -3.56 13.95 -4.13
N PHE A 26 -2.51 13.54 -3.42
CA PHE A 26 -1.68 14.43 -2.59
C PHE A 26 -0.22 14.43 -3.05
N ASP A 27 0.39 15.61 -3.10
CA ASP A 27 1.75 15.80 -3.63
C ASP A 27 2.33 17.14 -3.14
N ALA A 28 2.21 17.40 -1.83
CA ALA A 28 2.60 18.69 -1.24
C ALA A 28 3.94 18.63 -0.50
N THR A 29 4.51 17.44 -0.28
CA THR A 29 5.79 17.25 0.42
C THR A 29 6.91 16.71 -0.49
N ALA A 30 6.63 16.51 -1.78
CA ALA A 30 7.55 15.98 -2.77
C ALA A 30 8.89 16.72 -2.79
N SER A 31 9.96 15.93 -2.83
CA SER A 31 11.33 16.42 -2.63
C SER A 31 12.13 16.54 -3.93
N PHE A 32 11.84 15.73 -4.95
CA PHE A 32 12.53 15.78 -6.25
C PHE A 32 11.60 16.08 -7.42
N ARG A 33 10.71 15.14 -7.78
CA ARG A 33 9.73 15.31 -8.86
C ARG A 33 8.33 15.38 -8.27
N SER A 34 7.63 16.48 -8.53
CA SER A 34 6.20 16.59 -8.26
C SER A 34 5.38 16.07 -9.44
N GLY A 35 4.13 15.71 -9.17
CA GLY A 35 3.16 15.24 -10.16
C GLY A 35 2.38 14.00 -9.70
N THR A 36 2.68 13.45 -8.52
CA THR A 36 2.04 12.22 -8.03
C THR A 36 0.55 12.42 -7.72
N ARG A 37 0.10 13.65 -7.47
CA ARG A 37 -1.33 14.00 -7.37
C ARG A 37 -2.15 13.61 -8.61
N GLU A 38 -1.52 13.46 -9.77
CA GLU A 38 -2.17 13.04 -11.01
C GLU A 38 -2.23 11.50 -11.16
N GLY A 39 -1.51 10.78 -10.30
CA GLY A 39 -1.41 9.32 -10.25
C GLY A 39 -2.77 8.62 -10.21
N PRO A 40 -3.70 8.98 -9.30
CA PRO A 40 -5.00 8.33 -9.19
C PRO A 40 -5.78 8.33 -10.52
N ASP A 41 -5.85 9.48 -11.19
CA ASP A 41 -6.57 9.61 -12.45
C ASP A 41 -5.85 8.89 -13.60
N ALA A 42 -4.51 8.89 -13.60
CA ALA A 42 -3.73 8.16 -14.59
C ALA A 42 -3.92 6.65 -14.48
N VAL A 43 -3.89 6.10 -13.26
CA VAL A 43 -4.14 4.68 -12.99
C VAL A 43 -5.56 4.30 -13.40
N ARG A 44 -6.57 5.11 -13.07
CA ARG A 44 -7.95 4.85 -13.51
C ARG A 44 -8.08 4.87 -15.03
N ARG A 45 -7.48 5.84 -15.72
CA ARG A 45 -7.48 5.86 -17.19
C ARG A 45 -6.80 4.61 -17.77
N ALA A 46 -5.67 4.20 -17.21
CA ALA A 46 -4.92 3.03 -17.68
C ALA A 46 -5.68 1.71 -17.44
N SER A 47 -6.54 1.66 -16.41
CA SER A 47 -7.32 0.45 -16.10
C SER A 47 -8.23 -0.03 -17.24
N TYR A 48 -8.72 0.88 -18.10
CA TYR A 48 -9.55 0.56 -19.27
C TYR A 48 -8.81 -0.19 -20.39
N ASN A 49 -7.48 -0.26 -20.33
CA ASN A 49 -6.70 -1.03 -21.30
C ASN A 49 -6.84 -2.55 -21.12
N PHE A 50 -7.29 -3.01 -19.94
CA PHE A 50 -7.29 -4.43 -19.60
C PHE A 50 -8.64 -5.09 -19.83
N GLU A 51 -8.59 -6.36 -20.24
CA GLU A 51 -9.76 -7.22 -20.29
C GLU A 51 -10.34 -7.50 -18.90
N THR A 52 -11.63 -7.80 -18.84
CA THR A 52 -12.34 -8.12 -17.58
C THR A 52 -11.86 -9.44 -16.98
N TYR A 53 -11.44 -10.40 -17.82
CA TYR A 53 -11.00 -11.72 -17.37
C TYR A 53 -9.52 -11.74 -16.97
N VAL A 54 -9.25 -11.98 -15.68
CA VAL A 54 -7.90 -12.17 -15.14
C VAL A 54 -7.55 -13.65 -15.18
N HIS A 55 -6.96 -14.08 -16.30
CA HIS A 55 -6.71 -15.49 -16.61
C HIS A 55 -5.98 -16.27 -15.51
N ARG A 56 -4.96 -15.66 -14.88
CA ARG A 56 -4.11 -16.33 -13.87
C ARG A 56 -4.90 -16.78 -12.64
N HIS A 57 -5.86 -15.97 -12.21
CA HIS A 57 -6.74 -16.28 -11.07
C HIS A 57 -8.05 -16.93 -11.51
N ARG A 58 -8.31 -17.00 -12.82
CA ARG A 58 -9.54 -17.52 -13.42
C ARG A 58 -10.79 -16.78 -12.93
N ILE A 59 -10.64 -15.48 -12.70
CA ILE A 59 -11.71 -14.59 -12.23
C ILE A 59 -12.09 -13.64 -13.35
N ASP A 60 -13.39 -13.48 -13.58
CA ASP A 60 -13.92 -12.32 -14.32
C ASP A 60 -14.13 -11.19 -13.31
N PHE A 61 -13.50 -10.04 -13.54
CA PHE A 61 -13.56 -8.89 -12.64
C PHE A 61 -14.99 -8.38 -12.47
N ARG A 62 -15.87 -8.61 -13.46
CA ARG A 62 -17.30 -8.27 -13.40
C ARG A 62 -18.09 -9.11 -12.39
N ASP A 63 -17.54 -10.24 -11.95
CA ASP A 63 -18.14 -11.10 -10.94
C ASP A 63 -17.73 -10.70 -9.50
N ILE A 64 -17.05 -9.56 -9.33
CA ILE A 64 -16.58 -9.05 -8.04
C ILE A 64 -17.28 -7.72 -7.79
N ASN A 65 -17.80 -7.54 -6.57
CA ASN A 65 -18.40 -6.27 -6.19
C ASN A 65 -17.30 -5.26 -5.83
N VAL A 66 -16.82 -4.51 -6.83
CA VAL A 66 -15.85 -3.42 -6.64
C VAL A 66 -16.54 -2.08 -6.81
N SER A 67 -16.38 -1.18 -5.85
CA SER A 67 -16.84 0.22 -5.91
C SER A 67 -15.64 1.15 -6.01
N ASP A 68 -15.77 2.26 -6.75
CA ASP A 68 -14.78 3.34 -6.78
C ASP A 68 -15.45 4.64 -6.30
N LEU A 69 -14.94 5.21 -5.20
CA LEU A 69 -15.49 6.44 -4.61
C LEU A 69 -14.93 7.72 -5.26
N GLY A 70 -14.03 7.60 -6.23
CA GLY A 70 -13.38 8.74 -6.85
C GLY A 70 -12.22 9.29 -6.01
N ASN A 71 -11.92 10.58 -6.17
CA ASN A 71 -10.81 11.24 -5.47
C ASN A 71 -11.29 11.99 -4.24
N LEU A 72 -10.51 11.91 -3.18
CA LEU A 72 -10.59 12.83 -2.05
C LEU A 72 -10.08 14.22 -2.44
N ASP A 73 -10.62 15.26 -1.81
CA ASP A 73 -10.07 16.62 -1.85
C ASP A 73 -9.14 16.81 -0.65
N LEU A 74 -7.84 16.63 -0.87
CA LEU A 74 -6.83 16.60 0.20
C LEU A 74 -6.15 17.96 0.43
N GLY A 75 -6.51 18.99 -0.33
CA GLY A 75 -5.86 20.30 -0.24
C GLY A 75 -4.34 20.22 -0.43
N ALA A 76 -3.60 21.04 0.33
CA ALA A 76 -2.12 21.09 0.29
C ALA A 76 -1.48 21.03 1.69
N ASP A 77 -2.28 20.98 2.74
CA ASP A 77 -1.80 20.87 4.12
C ASP A 77 -1.78 19.38 4.54
N PRO A 78 -0.62 18.83 4.95
CA PRO A 78 -0.53 17.42 5.33
C PRO A 78 -1.45 17.01 6.48
N ALA A 79 -1.71 17.90 7.44
CA ALA A 79 -2.60 17.58 8.56
C ALA A 79 -4.06 17.48 8.11
N TYR A 80 -4.51 18.42 7.28
CA TYR A 80 -5.83 18.36 6.64
C TYR A 80 -5.99 17.11 5.75
N ALA A 81 -4.96 16.75 4.97
CA ALA A 81 -4.98 15.55 4.15
C ALA A 81 -5.16 14.28 5.02
N ASN A 82 -4.40 14.18 6.12
CA ASN A 82 -4.52 13.07 7.06
C ASN A 82 -5.90 12.96 7.70
N GLU A 83 -6.50 14.07 8.13
CA GLU A 83 -7.85 14.10 8.68
C GLU A 83 -8.88 13.66 7.63
N THR A 84 -8.80 14.21 6.42
CA THR A 84 -9.70 13.86 5.32
C THR A 84 -9.62 12.38 4.94
N ILE A 85 -8.42 11.80 4.94
CA ILE A 85 -8.23 10.37 4.71
C ILE A 85 -8.93 9.55 5.80
N ARG A 86 -8.79 9.93 7.08
CA ARG A 86 -9.47 9.22 8.18
C ARG A 86 -10.98 9.30 8.05
N ASP A 87 -11.51 10.48 7.76
CA ASP A 87 -12.95 10.70 7.58
C ASP A 87 -13.52 9.91 6.40
N SER A 88 -12.71 9.66 5.36
CA SER A 88 -13.13 8.87 4.21
C SER A 88 -13.56 7.44 4.57
N PHE A 89 -13.02 6.87 5.66
CA PHE A 89 -13.41 5.55 6.14
C PHE A 89 -14.87 5.50 6.63
N ALA A 90 -15.55 6.62 6.85
CA ALA A 90 -17.00 6.60 7.11
C ALA A 90 -17.81 6.11 5.89
N PHE A 91 -17.26 6.21 4.68
CA PHE A 91 -17.91 5.83 3.43
C PHE A 91 -17.51 4.43 2.92
N ILE A 92 -16.56 3.77 3.58
CA ILE A 92 -16.09 2.43 3.23
C ILE A 92 -16.76 1.44 4.19
N PRO A 93 -17.55 0.45 3.74
CA PRO A 93 -18.12 -0.54 4.66
C PRO A 93 -17.04 -1.29 5.46
N GLU A 94 -17.34 -1.66 6.70
CA GLU A 94 -16.36 -2.33 7.59
C GLU A 94 -15.85 -3.68 7.05
N ARG A 95 -16.67 -4.36 6.24
CA ARG A 95 -16.34 -5.65 5.62
C ARG A 95 -15.53 -5.50 4.32
N ALA A 96 -15.55 -4.32 3.71
CA ALA A 96 -14.91 -4.08 2.43
C ALA A 96 -13.41 -3.88 2.62
N ILE A 97 -12.61 -4.34 1.65
CA ILE A 97 -11.17 -4.14 1.63
C ILE A 97 -10.89 -2.77 1.01
N PRO A 98 -10.29 -1.83 1.76
CA PRO A 98 -9.91 -0.53 1.21
C PRO A 98 -8.71 -0.69 0.28
N ILE A 99 -8.79 -0.07 -0.89
CA ILE A 99 -7.71 0.04 -1.87
C ILE A 99 -7.50 1.51 -2.18
N PHE A 100 -6.36 2.07 -1.78
CA PHE A 100 -6.04 3.46 -2.08
C PHE A 100 -5.11 3.57 -3.29
N ILE A 101 -5.41 4.53 -4.15
CA ILE A 101 -4.48 4.98 -5.20
C ILE A 101 -3.99 6.35 -4.75
N GLY A 102 -2.75 6.41 -4.28
CA GLY A 102 -2.16 7.60 -3.70
C GLY A 102 -1.58 8.57 -4.71
N GLY A 103 -1.10 9.68 -4.18
CA GLY A 103 -0.02 10.47 -4.77
C GLY A 103 1.27 10.14 -4.01
N GLU A 104 1.59 10.89 -2.97
CA GLU A 104 2.74 10.64 -2.09
C GLU A 104 2.53 9.49 -1.09
N HIS A 105 3.62 8.84 -0.66
CA HIS A 105 3.60 7.79 0.37
C HIS A 105 3.14 8.28 1.77
N SER A 106 3.14 9.60 2.00
CA SER A 106 2.64 10.20 3.26
C SER A 106 1.15 9.95 3.54
N ILE A 107 0.39 9.47 2.54
CA ILE A 107 -1.03 9.10 2.71
C ILE A 107 -1.23 7.76 3.39
N THR A 108 -0.23 6.87 3.39
CA THR A 108 -0.34 5.52 3.95
C THR A 108 -0.52 5.48 5.49
N PRO A 109 0.24 6.24 6.31
CA PRO A 109 0.09 6.18 7.77
C PRO A 109 -1.34 6.41 8.31
N PRO A 110 -2.11 7.42 7.88
CA PRO A 110 -3.51 7.55 8.33
C PRO A 110 -4.42 6.42 7.84
N ILE A 111 -4.16 5.83 6.67
CA ILE A 111 -4.92 4.66 6.15
C ILE A 111 -4.65 3.43 7.02
N VAL A 112 -3.37 3.13 7.27
CA VAL A 112 -2.93 2.03 8.13
C VAL A 112 -3.54 2.17 9.52
N ALA A 113 -3.56 3.38 10.09
CA ALA A 113 -4.16 3.64 11.39
C ALA A 113 -5.67 3.31 11.43
N GLU A 114 -6.43 3.67 10.40
CA GLU A 114 -7.86 3.34 10.35
C GLU A 114 -8.11 1.86 10.10
N VAL A 115 -7.28 1.20 9.27
CA VAL A 115 -7.34 -0.24 9.07
C VAL A 115 -7.05 -0.99 10.38
N ALA A 116 -5.99 -0.62 11.09
CA ALA A 116 -5.64 -1.19 12.39
C ALA A 116 -6.77 -0.99 13.42
N ARG A 117 -7.38 0.20 13.45
CA ARG A 117 -8.52 0.51 14.32
C ARG A 117 -9.73 -0.38 14.03
N ARG A 118 -10.07 -0.58 12.75
CA ARG A 118 -11.17 -1.48 12.35
C ARG A 118 -10.93 -2.92 12.81
N GLN A 119 -9.70 -3.41 12.69
CA GLN A 119 -9.39 -4.78 13.11
C GLN A 119 -9.44 -4.97 14.62
N ARG A 120 -8.97 -3.99 15.39
CA ARG A 120 -9.18 -3.99 16.85
C ARG A 120 -10.67 -3.98 17.23
N GLY A 121 -11.51 -3.26 16.49
CA GLY A 121 -12.96 -3.27 16.70
C GLY A 121 -13.57 -4.66 16.52
N LYS A 122 -13.12 -5.43 15.52
CA LYS A 122 -13.56 -6.82 15.31
C LYS A 122 -13.08 -7.76 16.42
N LEU A 123 -11.84 -7.60 16.89
CA LEU A 123 -11.26 -8.42 17.96
C LEU A 123 -11.87 -8.08 19.35
N GLY A 124 -12.14 -6.81 19.62
CA GLY A 124 -12.71 -6.32 20.89
C GLY A 124 -14.20 -6.60 21.07
N ALA A 125 -14.94 -6.91 20.00
CA ALA A 125 -16.33 -7.36 20.09
C ALA A 125 -16.47 -8.84 20.53
N GLY A 126 -15.36 -9.56 20.69
CA GLY A 126 -15.34 -11.00 20.99
C GLY A 126 -14.51 -11.45 22.20
N VAL A 127 -13.67 -10.61 22.80
CA VAL A 127 -12.78 -11.03 23.90
C VAL A 127 -12.67 -9.92 24.96
N GLY A 128 -13.03 -10.27 26.20
CA GLY A 128 -12.83 -9.41 27.35
C GLY A 128 -11.34 -9.09 27.52
N ALA A 129 -11.05 -7.84 27.85
CA ALA A 129 -9.72 -7.39 28.21
C ALA A 129 -9.22 -8.15 29.45
N ASP A 130 -8.48 -9.23 29.25
CA ASP A 130 -7.54 -9.79 30.21
C ASP A 130 -6.74 -10.92 29.55
N SER A 131 -5.44 -10.67 29.36
CA SER A 131 -4.32 -11.54 29.77
C SER A 131 -3.11 -11.36 28.85
N ASP A 132 -2.23 -10.44 29.26
CA ASP A 132 -0.79 -10.64 29.13
C ASP A 132 -0.42 -11.90 29.92
N VAL A 133 -0.39 -13.06 29.27
CA VAL A 133 0.33 -14.24 29.76
C VAL A 133 1.02 -14.90 28.57
N GLY A 134 2.34 -14.88 28.60
CA GLY A 134 3.20 -15.49 27.59
C GLY A 134 2.84 -16.94 27.29
N SER A 135 2.86 -17.27 26.01
CA SER A 135 2.81 -18.64 25.50
C SER A 135 3.72 -18.73 24.28
N ASP A 136 4.86 -19.36 24.50
CA ASP A 136 5.94 -19.63 23.54
C ASP A 136 5.53 -20.78 22.60
N ASN A 137 4.47 -20.56 21.83
CA ASN A 137 3.91 -21.53 20.86
C ASN A 137 3.48 -20.80 19.58
N GLY A 138 4.44 -20.33 18.77
CA GLY A 138 4.21 -19.94 17.37
C GLY A 138 2.99 -19.05 17.08
N ASN A 139 2.58 -18.22 18.05
CA ASN A 139 1.30 -17.52 18.02
C ASN A 139 1.49 -16.16 17.33
N SER A 140 0.67 -15.88 16.31
CA SER A 140 0.66 -14.59 15.61
C SER A 140 0.62 -13.42 16.61
N LYS A 141 1.37 -12.35 16.33
CA LYS A 141 1.29 -11.10 17.09
C LYS A 141 -0.15 -10.56 17.03
N SER A 142 -0.61 -9.96 18.13
CA SER A 142 -1.93 -9.33 18.21
C SER A 142 -1.87 -7.92 17.63
N GLY A 143 -2.48 -7.73 16.47
CA GLY A 143 -2.45 -6.50 15.68
C GLY A 143 -2.32 -6.80 14.19
N ILE A 144 -2.08 -5.76 13.40
CA ILE A 144 -1.85 -5.90 11.95
C ILE A 144 -0.35 -5.88 11.65
N GLY A 145 0.04 -6.62 10.62
CA GLY A 145 1.35 -6.50 10.00
C GLY A 145 1.31 -5.53 8.84
N VAL A 146 2.39 -4.81 8.59
CA VAL A 146 2.53 -3.93 7.42
C VAL A 146 3.75 -4.38 6.62
N ILE A 147 3.53 -4.65 5.33
CA ILE A 147 4.62 -4.85 4.36
C ILE A 147 4.63 -3.64 3.44
N VAL A 148 5.79 -3.01 3.33
CA VAL A 148 6.01 -1.88 2.44
C VAL A 148 6.98 -2.33 1.34
N LEU A 149 6.63 -2.08 0.08
CA LEU A 149 7.60 -2.15 -1.01
C LEU A 149 8.10 -0.73 -1.26
N ASP A 150 9.40 -0.48 -1.09
CA ASP A 150 9.98 0.87 -1.16
C ASP A 150 11.44 0.82 -1.59
N ALA A 151 11.92 1.84 -2.31
CA ALA A 151 13.36 2.03 -2.53
C ALA A 151 14.04 2.74 -1.36
N HIS A 152 13.28 3.54 -0.60
CA HIS A 152 13.75 4.34 0.51
C HIS A 152 13.29 3.76 1.85
N PHE A 153 13.92 4.23 2.94
CA PHE A 153 13.50 3.85 4.28
C PHE A 153 12.23 4.57 4.74
N ASP A 154 12.12 5.84 4.41
CA ASP A 154 11.14 6.77 4.95
C ASP A 154 11.06 6.76 6.49
N LEU A 155 12.22 6.67 7.12
CA LEU A 155 12.38 6.58 8.57
C LEU A 155 12.81 7.90 9.23
N ARG A 156 12.86 9.00 8.45
CA ARG A 156 13.22 10.31 8.98
C ARG A 156 12.22 10.75 10.04
N GLU A 157 12.72 11.43 11.07
CA GLU A 157 11.87 12.03 12.09
C GLU A 157 11.07 13.23 11.56
N GLU A 158 11.71 14.01 10.69
CA GLU A 158 11.14 15.19 10.04
C GLU A 158 11.89 15.43 8.71
N TYR A 159 11.18 15.86 7.68
CA TYR A 159 11.78 16.30 6.42
C TYR A 159 10.99 17.47 5.84
N GLY A 160 11.69 18.44 5.24
CA GLY A 160 11.03 19.62 4.65
C GLY A 160 10.25 20.50 5.66
N GLY A 161 10.56 20.43 6.95
CA GLY A 161 9.88 21.23 7.99
C GLY A 161 8.60 20.58 8.56
N THR A 162 8.32 19.32 8.24
CA THR A 162 7.14 18.59 8.72
C THR A 162 7.46 17.13 9.01
N ARG A 163 6.85 16.58 10.07
CA ARG A 163 6.87 15.14 10.34
C ARG A 163 6.00 14.37 9.35
N LEU A 164 5.01 15.03 8.77
CA LEU A 164 4.04 14.41 7.84
C LEU A 164 4.56 14.37 6.39
N SER A 165 5.87 14.33 6.20
CA SER A 165 6.49 14.20 4.87
C SER A 165 6.42 12.75 4.39
N HIS A 166 6.40 12.54 3.07
CA HIS A 166 6.54 11.21 2.46
C HIS A 166 7.78 10.48 3.01
N ALA A 167 8.91 11.18 3.14
CA ALA A 167 10.17 10.69 3.71
C ALA A 167 10.12 10.26 5.20
N CYS A 168 8.96 10.33 5.84
CA CYS A 168 8.70 9.95 7.23
C CYS A 168 7.58 8.89 7.36
N ALA A 169 7.02 8.42 6.24
CA ALA A 169 5.84 7.56 6.24
C ALA A 169 6.04 6.28 7.05
N SER A 170 7.12 5.54 6.79
CA SER A 170 7.46 4.30 7.50
C SER A 170 7.70 4.52 8.99
N ARG A 171 8.32 5.65 9.37
CA ARG A 171 8.48 6.03 10.78
C ARG A 171 7.11 6.16 11.46
N HIS A 172 6.17 6.81 10.81
CA HIS A 172 4.81 6.99 11.32
C HIS A 172 4.01 5.69 11.36
N ILE A 173 4.19 4.79 10.40
CA ILE A 173 3.60 3.45 10.42
C ILE A 173 4.08 2.67 11.66
N LEU A 174 5.38 2.67 11.94
CA LEU A 174 5.97 2.02 13.12
C LEU A 174 5.44 2.60 14.44
N GLU A 175 5.13 3.90 14.47
CA GLU A 175 4.57 4.60 15.63
C GLU A 175 3.04 4.42 15.78
N THR A 176 2.38 3.75 14.83
CA THR A 176 0.91 3.64 14.79
C THR A 176 0.38 2.54 15.73
N ASP A 177 -0.56 2.91 16.61
CA ASP A 177 -1.24 1.96 17.50
C ASP A 177 -2.00 0.88 16.70
N GLY A 178 -1.77 -0.39 17.06
CA GLY A 178 -2.34 -1.55 16.38
C GLY A 178 -1.47 -2.13 15.26
N VAL A 179 -0.36 -1.48 14.87
CA VAL A 179 0.68 -2.09 14.05
C VAL A 179 1.58 -2.93 14.95
N ALA A 180 1.61 -4.24 14.75
CA ALA A 180 2.37 -5.19 15.56
C ALA A 180 3.59 -5.77 14.84
N GLY A 181 3.64 -5.65 13.52
CA GLY A 181 4.76 -6.09 12.70
C GLY A 181 4.95 -5.21 11.49
N TYR A 182 6.21 -5.05 11.07
CA TYR A 182 6.59 -4.23 9.93
C TYR A 182 7.76 -4.88 9.21
N ALA A 183 7.75 -4.87 7.88
CA ALA A 183 8.93 -5.13 7.06
C ALA A 183 8.88 -4.29 5.77
N SER A 184 10.02 -3.72 5.37
CA SER A 184 10.18 -3.09 4.05
C SER A 184 10.97 -3.99 3.09
N ILE A 185 10.63 -4.02 1.81
CA ILE A 185 11.32 -4.81 0.78
C ILE A 185 11.65 -3.92 -0.42
N GLY A 186 12.92 -3.92 -0.85
CA GLY A 186 13.42 -3.13 -1.99
C GLY A 186 14.36 -2.00 -1.60
N VAL A 187 14.57 -1.77 -0.29
CA VAL A 187 15.34 -0.63 0.24
C VAL A 187 16.76 -0.62 -0.33
N ARG A 188 17.16 0.52 -0.89
CA ARG A 188 18.50 0.73 -1.45
C ARG A 188 18.98 2.18 -1.33
N SER A 189 18.17 3.03 -0.71
CA SER A 189 18.46 4.44 -0.52
C SER A 189 18.00 4.89 0.87
N GLY A 190 18.82 5.66 1.58
CA GLY A 190 18.53 6.11 2.93
C GLY A 190 19.66 6.94 3.53
N ASP A 191 19.32 7.87 4.43
CA ASP A 191 20.33 8.58 5.21
C ASP A 191 20.95 7.64 6.26
N MET A 192 22.23 7.82 6.57
CA MET A 192 22.93 7.00 7.57
C MET A 192 22.18 6.94 8.91
N LYS A 193 21.51 8.03 9.32
CA LYS A 193 20.71 8.05 10.57
C LYS A 193 19.50 7.11 10.52
N GLU A 194 18.95 6.88 9.34
CA GLU A 194 17.82 5.97 9.15
C GLU A 194 18.26 4.51 9.31
N TYR A 195 19.44 4.16 8.78
CA TYR A 195 20.05 2.84 9.01
C TYR A 195 20.34 2.58 10.50
N ILE A 196 20.91 3.58 11.19
CA ILE A 196 21.15 3.50 12.64
C ILE A 196 19.83 3.32 13.39
N TYR A 197 18.82 4.13 13.04
CA TYR A 197 17.50 4.00 13.65
C TYR A 197 16.89 2.62 13.44
N ALA A 198 16.97 2.08 12.22
CA ALA A 198 16.47 0.76 11.89
C ALA A 198 17.14 -0.34 12.73
N GLU A 199 18.47 -0.29 12.88
CA GLU A 199 19.21 -1.24 13.72
C GLU A 199 18.83 -1.11 15.21
N GLU A 200 18.80 0.12 15.74
CA GLU A 200 18.50 0.39 17.16
C GLU A 200 17.06 -0.02 17.56
N HIS A 201 16.11 0.04 16.61
CA HIS A 201 14.69 -0.23 16.86
C HIS A 201 14.22 -1.57 16.29
N GLY A 202 15.14 -2.37 15.72
CA GLY A 202 14.80 -3.67 15.14
C GLY A 202 13.82 -3.57 13.97
N VAL A 203 13.92 -2.52 13.15
CA VAL A 203 13.09 -2.37 11.95
C VAL A 203 13.57 -3.36 10.90
N HIS A 204 12.69 -4.27 10.51
CA HIS A 204 12.98 -5.25 9.46
C HIS A 204 12.94 -4.59 8.08
N TYR A 205 13.99 -4.79 7.30
CA TYR A 205 14.06 -4.36 5.92
C TYR A 205 14.90 -5.33 5.10
N HIS A 206 14.51 -5.50 3.83
CA HIS A 206 15.17 -6.37 2.88
C HIS A 206 15.62 -5.59 1.66
N PRO A 207 16.93 -5.36 1.49
CA PRO A 207 17.45 -4.58 0.39
C PRO A 207 17.14 -5.19 -0.99
N SER A 208 17.13 -4.36 -2.04
CA SER A 208 16.92 -4.87 -3.40
C SER A 208 18.01 -5.86 -3.84
N ASP A 209 19.26 -5.68 -3.38
CA ASP A 209 20.36 -6.62 -3.60
C ASP A 209 20.06 -8.01 -3.04
N GLU A 210 19.43 -8.07 -1.85
CA GLU A 210 19.02 -9.33 -1.24
C GLU A 210 17.95 -10.04 -2.10
N VAL A 211 16.99 -9.28 -2.63
CA VAL A 211 15.97 -9.82 -3.55
C VAL A 211 16.63 -10.31 -4.84
N HIS A 212 17.60 -9.56 -5.39
CA HIS A 212 18.32 -9.96 -6.60
C HIS A 212 19.10 -11.27 -6.41
N GLU A 213 19.77 -11.43 -5.27
CA GLU A 213 20.60 -12.60 -4.98
C GLU A 213 19.80 -13.84 -4.58
N ARG A 214 18.75 -13.67 -3.76
CA ARG A 214 18.00 -14.78 -3.15
C ARG A 214 16.68 -15.07 -3.86
N GLY A 215 16.14 -14.11 -4.59
CA GLY A 215 14.82 -14.15 -5.19
C GLY A 215 13.70 -13.74 -4.21
N ILE A 216 12.68 -13.08 -4.76
CA ILE A 216 11.59 -12.46 -4.00
C ILE A 216 10.80 -13.44 -3.10
N GLU A 217 10.66 -14.70 -3.51
CA GLU A 217 9.93 -15.71 -2.73
C GLU A 217 10.57 -15.96 -1.36
N LEU A 218 11.90 -16.10 -1.32
CA LEU A 218 12.61 -16.37 -0.06
C LEU A 218 12.59 -15.15 0.84
N VAL A 219 12.81 -13.97 0.27
CA VAL A 219 12.76 -12.69 0.99
C VAL A 219 11.38 -12.44 1.57
N LEU A 220 10.31 -12.61 0.78
CA LEU A 220 8.94 -12.43 1.26
C LEU A 220 8.59 -13.40 2.39
N ASN A 221 9.06 -14.65 2.32
CA ASN A 221 8.84 -15.62 3.39
C ASN A 221 9.57 -15.25 4.68
N ASP A 222 10.73 -14.58 4.61
CA ASP A 222 11.42 -14.08 5.80
C ASP A 222 10.71 -12.83 6.36
N ALA A 223 10.38 -11.87 5.51
CA ALA A 223 9.59 -10.68 5.88
C ALA A 223 8.28 -11.06 6.59
N LEU A 224 7.55 -12.07 6.08
CA LEU A 224 6.31 -12.56 6.70
C LEU A 224 6.54 -13.17 8.09
N LYS A 225 7.65 -13.88 8.31
CA LYS A 225 7.99 -14.42 9.64
C LYS A 225 8.33 -13.31 10.63
N GLU A 226 9.07 -12.30 10.17
CA GLU A 226 9.50 -11.15 10.98
C GLU A 226 8.31 -10.25 11.36
N VAL A 227 7.42 -9.99 10.40
CA VAL A 227 6.14 -9.33 10.64
C VAL A 227 5.34 -10.13 11.65
N GLY A 228 5.19 -11.45 11.45
CA GLY A 228 4.59 -12.37 12.41
C GLY A 228 3.11 -12.08 12.71
N CYS A 229 2.38 -11.52 11.75
CA CYS A 229 0.95 -11.19 11.85
C CYS A 229 0.16 -11.92 10.76
N GLU A 230 -1.04 -12.39 11.06
CA GLU A 230 -1.93 -13.03 10.07
C GLU A 230 -2.57 -12.01 9.13
N GLU A 231 -3.00 -10.87 9.67
CA GLU A 231 -3.60 -9.80 8.90
C GLU A 231 -2.54 -8.81 8.42
N ILE A 232 -2.40 -8.67 7.11
CA ILE A 232 -1.35 -7.85 6.49
C ILE A 232 -1.96 -6.66 5.74
N TYR A 233 -1.42 -5.46 5.95
CA TYR A 233 -1.60 -4.34 5.05
C TYR A 233 -0.41 -4.26 4.09
N LEU A 234 -0.66 -4.11 2.79
CA LEU A 234 0.38 -3.96 1.78
C LEU A 234 0.41 -2.51 1.28
N SER A 235 1.52 -1.82 1.48
CA SER A 235 1.82 -0.54 0.83
C SER A 235 2.81 -0.77 -0.31
N ILE A 236 2.54 -0.18 -1.47
CA ILE A 236 3.45 -0.25 -2.62
C ILE A 236 3.85 1.18 -3.01
N ASP A 237 5.04 1.59 -2.60
CA ASP A 237 5.73 2.70 -3.23
C ASP A 237 6.25 2.26 -4.59
N PHE A 238 5.91 3.01 -5.65
CA PHE A 238 6.27 2.62 -7.01
C PHE A 238 7.76 2.79 -7.31
N ASP A 239 8.50 3.59 -6.55
CA ASP A 239 9.94 3.71 -6.77
C ASP A 239 10.73 2.48 -6.27
N ALA A 240 10.10 1.59 -5.49
CA ALA A 240 10.63 0.25 -5.18
C ALA A 240 10.96 -0.53 -6.45
N ILE A 241 10.16 -0.33 -7.50
CA ILE A 241 10.29 -0.96 -8.81
C ILE A 241 11.40 -0.28 -9.60
N ASP A 242 12.24 -1.06 -10.26
CA ASP A 242 13.33 -0.51 -11.08
C ASP A 242 12.78 0.46 -12.14
N PRO A 243 13.43 1.61 -12.38
CA PRO A 243 13.02 2.60 -13.37
C PRO A 243 12.86 2.05 -14.80
N ALA A 244 13.46 0.88 -15.12
CA ALA A 244 13.21 0.19 -16.37
C ALA A 244 11.74 -0.28 -16.54
N TYR A 245 11.02 -0.51 -15.45
CA TYR A 245 9.62 -0.95 -15.43
C TYR A 245 8.67 0.15 -14.93
N ALA A 246 9.13 1.02 -14.02
CA ALA A 246 8.35 2.14 -13.46
C ALA A 246 9.08 3.49 -13.64
N PRO A 247 9.23 4.00 -14.88
CA PRO A 247 9.95 5.25 -15.13
C PRO A 247 9.26 6.51 -14.59
N GLY A 248 7.92 6.49 -14.54
CA GLY A 248 7.06 7.58 -14.08
C GLY A 248 6.88 7.65 -12.57
N VAL A 249 7.98 7.81 -11.81
CA VAL A 249 7.97 7.94 -10.34
C VAL A 249 8.64 9.22 -9.85
N GLY A 250 8.33 9.59 -8.60
CA GLY A 250 8.87 10.76 -7.90
C GLY A 250 10.40 10.70 -7.72
N ASN A 251 10.90 9.62 -7.11
CA ASN A 251 12.30 9.46 -6.73
C ASN A 251 12.91 8.18 -7.34
N PRO A 252 13.19 8.14 -8.66
CA PRO A 252 13.66 6.90 -9.30
C PRO A 252 15.03 6.46 -8.79
N GLU A 253 15.12 5.24 -8.26
CA GLU A 253 16.36 4.61 -7.80
C GLU A 253 16.69 3.37 -8.66
N PRO A 254 17.81 3.31 -9.40
CA PRO A 254 18.21 2.11 -10.15
C PRO A 254 18.43 0.88 -9.26
N PHE A 255 18.49 -0.30 -9.88
CA PHE A 255 18.71 -1.60 -9.22
C PHE A 255 17.55 -2.00 -8.31
N GLY A 256 16.33 -1.71 -8.76
CA GLY A 256 15.10 -2.01 -8.03
C GLY A 256 14.50 -3.37 -8.34
N LEU A 257 13.30 -3.58 -7.79
CA LEU A 257 12.50 -4.78 -8.02
C LEU A 257 12.00 -4.85 -9.47
N SER A 258 11.90 -6.04 -10.03
CA SER A 258 11.24 -6.19 -11.34
C SER A 258 9.72 -6.13 -11.19
N SER A 259 9.01 -5.86 -12.29
CA SER A 259 7.54 -5.95 -12.31
C SER A 259 7.03 -7.35 -11.94
N TRP A 260 7.85 -8.40 -12.13
CA TRP A 260 7.51 -9.77 -11.76
C TRP A 260 7.63 -10.01 -10.25
N ASP A 261 8.61 -9.39 -9.61
CA ASP A 261 8.79 -9.50 -8.15
C ASP A 261 7.60 -8.89 -7.41
N VAL A 262 7.22 -7.66 -7.80
CA VAL A 262 6.09 -6.97 -7.18
C VAL A 262 4.76 -7.69 -7.44
N ARG A 263 4.54 -8.18 -8.66
CA ARG A 263 3.37 -9.03 -8.96
C ARG A 263 3.31 -10.25 -8.05
N HIS A 264 4.45 -10.93 -7.85
CA HIS A 264 4.53 -12.10 -7.00
C HIS A 264 4.18 -11.78 -5.54
N VAL A 265 4.68 -10.67 -5.00
CA VAL A 265 4.30 -10.17 -3.66
C VAL A 265 2.79 -9.94 -3.58
N VAL A 266 2.22 -9.20 -4.54
CA VAL A 266 0.77 -8.92 -4.59
C VAL A 266 -0.03 -10.22 -4.57
N GLU A 267 0.29 -11.18 -5.42
CA GLU A 267 -0.43 -12.46 -5.51
C GLU A 267 -0.34 -13.28 -4.22
N ARG A 268 0.83 -13.27 -3.55
CA ARG A 268 1.06 -14.03 -2.32
C ARG A 268 0.38 -13.42 -1.10
N LEU A 269 0.31 -12.09 -1.04
CA LEU A 269 -0.27 -11.38 0.10
C LEU A 269 -1.79 -11.17 -0.02
N ALA A 270 -2.32 -11.02 -1.24
CA ALA A 270 -3.72 -10.72 -1.48
C ALA A 270 -4.74 -11.58 -0.68
N PRO A 271 -4.57 -12.92 -0.54
CA PRO A 271 -5.49 -13.74 0.26
C PRO A 271 -5.64 -13.25 1.71
N GLY A 272 -4.53 -12.95 2.39
CA GLY A 272 -4.49 -12.48 3.79
C GLY A 272 -4.53 -10.96 3.96
N ALA A 273 -4.40 -10.20 2.86
CA ALA A 273 -4.29 -8.75 2.93
C ALA A 273 -5.61 -8.07 3.32
N ILE A 274 -5.56 -7.15 4.26
CA ILE A 274 -6.73 -6.41 4.78
C ILE A 274 -6.85 -4.98 4.25
N GLY A 275 -5.92 -4.60 3.38
CA GLY A 275 -5.91 -3.34 2.65
C GLY A 275 -4.72 -3.30 1.69
N LEU A 276 -4.80 -2.39 0.72
CA LEU A 276 -3.74 -2.12 -0.25
C LEU A 276 -3.65 -0.61 -0.47
N ASP A 277 -2.46 -0.08 -0.65
CA ASP A 277 -2.29 1.17 -1.40
C ASP A 277 -1.17 1.07 -2.44
N VAL A 278 -1.24 1.97 -3.43
CA VAL A 278 -0.21 2.18 -4.44
C VAL A 278 0.11 3.67 -4.53
N ASN A 279 1.38 4.04 -4.40
CA ASN A 279 1.82 5.44 -4.26
C ASN A 279 2.93 5.79 -5.26
N GLU A 280 3.35 7.05 -5.26
CA GLU A 280 4.47 7.65 -6.00
C GLU A 280 4.42 7.54 -7.54
N ILE A 281 3.22 7.31 -8.10
CA ILE A 281 3.02 7.30 -9.56
C ILE A 281 2.90 8.74 -10.08
N ALA A 282 3.92 9.21 -10.80
CA ALA A 282 3.99 10.54 -11.39
C ALA A 282 3.88 10.46 -12.93
N PRO A 283 2.66 10.52 -13.51
CA PRO A 283 2.43 10.25 -14.94
C PRO A 283 3.10 11.25 -15.89
N GLY A 284 3.55 12.41 -15.40
CA GLY A 284 4.27 13.40 -16.20
C GLY A 284 5.69 12.98 -16.62
N PHE A 285 6.23 11.89 -16.07
CA PHE A 285 7.61 11.45 -16.32
C PHE A 285 7.73 10.21 -17.20
N ASP A 286 6.62 9.69 -17.72
CA ASP A 286 6.62 8.61 -18.70
C ASP A 286 5.47 8.73 -19.73
N GLY A 287 5.28 7.70 -20.55
CA GLY A 287 4.20 7.60 -21.53
C GLY A 287 2.98 6.83 -21.03
N GLY A 288 2.84 6.62 -19.71
CA GLY A 288 1.78 5.84 -19.07
C GLY A 288 2.17 4.41 -18.68
N GLN A 289 3.44 4.02 -18.80
CA GLN A 289 3.92 2.67 -18.43
C GLN A 289 3.68 2.38 -16.95
N THR A 290 4.09 3.30 -16.06
CA THR A 290 3.96 3.17 -14.61
C THR A 290 2.49 3.11 -14.19
N ALA A 291 1.65 4.02 -14.70
CA ALA A 291 0.21 4.00 -14.39
C ALA A 291 -0.47 2.71 -14.88
N THR A 292 -0.05 2.18 -16.03
CA THR A 292 -0.52 0.89 -16.55
C THR A 292 -0.12 -0.26 -15.64
N LEU A 293 1.11 -0.26 -15.12
CA LEU A 293 1.55 -1.24 -14.14
C LEU A 293 0.75 -1.14 -12.84
N GLY A 294 0.52 0.08 -12.32
CA GLY A 294 -0.33 0.32 -11.14
C GLY A 294 -1.74 -0.22 -11.28
N ALA A 295 -2.40 0.10 -12.39
CA ALA A 295 -3.73 -0.44 -12.69
C ALA A 295 -3.71 -1.97 -12.80
N LYS A 296 -2.66 -2.55 -13.37
CA LYS A 296 -2.53 -4.00 -13.49
C LYS A 296 -2.36 -4.69 -12.14
N LEU A 297 -1.51 -4.14 -11.26
CA LEU A 297 -1.26 -4.68 -9.92
C LEU A 297 -2.51 -4.64 -9.04
N ILE A 298 -3.29 -3.55 -9.08
CA ILE A 298 -4.60 -3.48 -8.39
C ILE A 298 -5.55 -4.57 -8.90
N ARG A 299 -5.61 -4.79 -10.23
CA ARG A 299 -6.46 -5.86 -10.80
C ARG A 299 -6.01 -7.26 -10.38
N GLU A 300 -4.71 -7.52 -10.35
CA GLU A 300 -4.15 -8.80 -9.89
C GLU A 300 -4.43 -8.99 -8.38
N PHE A 301 -4.29 -7.96 -7.54
CA PHE A 301 -4.63 -8.02 -6.12
C PHE A 301 -6.09 -8.40 -5.88
N ILE A 302 -7.03 -7.68 -6.50
CA ILE A 302 -8.46 -7.91 -6.35
C ILE A 302 -8.83 -9.32 -6.83
N ALA A 303 -8.33 -9.73 -8.00
CA ALA A 303 -8.61 -11.05 -8.54
C ALA A 303 -8.00 -12.18 -7.69
N ALA A 304 -6.77 -12.03 -7.19
CA ALA A 304 -6.13 -13.00 -6.32
C ALA A 304 -6.89 -13.16 -4.99
N LYS A 305 -7.31 -12.05 -4.37
CA LYS A 305 -8.08 -12.08 -3.13
C LYS A 305 -9.47 -12.70 -3.33
N ALA A 306 -10.19 -12.30 -4.39
CA ALA A 306 -11.49 -12.87 -4.72
C ALA A 306 -11.42 -14.37 -5.02
N ALA A 307 -10.35 -14.84 -5.66
CA ALA A 307 -10.15 -16.26 -5.92
C ALA A 307 -9.91 -17.08 -4.64
N ALA A 308 -9.27 -16.51 -3.63
CA ALA A 308 -9.00 -17.19 -2.36
C ALA A 308 -10.23 -17.33 -1.45
N GLY A 309 -11.23 -16.48 -1.62
CA GLY A 309 -12.50 -16.53 -0.87
C GLY A 309 -13.56 -17.46 -1.48
N ARG A 310 -13.32 -18.05 -2.65
CA ARG A 310 -14.24 -18.94 -3.37
C ARG A 310 -13.98 -20.42 -3.11
#